data_AF-A0A2K1NED5-F1
#
_entry.id   AF-A0A2K1NED5-F1
#
_cell.length_a   1.000
_cell.length_b   1.000
_cell.length_c   1.000
_cell.angle_alpha   90.00
_cell.angle_beta   90.00
_cell.angle_gamma   90.00
#
_symmetry.space_group_name_H-M   'P 1'
#
loop_
_entity.id
_entity.type
_entity.pdbx_description
1 polymer ?
#
loop_
_entity_poly.entity_id
_entity_poly.type
_entity_poly.pdbx_seq_one_letter_code
_entity_poly.pdbx_strand_id
1 'polypeptide(L)' 'MNEQSYELEEYDEQLVRRLIEKVTVFDNKLTVEFKSGVEIDVLI' A
#
# COMPACT_ATOMS: atom_id res chain seq x y z
N MET A 1 9.92 17.91 -8.09
CA MET A 1 10.60 17.02 -7.14
C MET A 1 9.58 16.65 -6.07
N ASN A 2 8.83 15.56 -6.28
CA ASN A 2 7.94 14.99 -5.26
C ASN A 2 8.78 14.13 -4.31
N GLU A 3 9.76 14.76 -3.68
CA GLU A 3 10.62 14.10 -2.71
C GLU A 3 9.83 14.02 -1.41
N GLN A 4 9.40 12.81 -1.08
CA GLN A 4 8.71 12.51 0.16
C GLN A 4 9.70 12.78 1.31
N SER A 5 9.50 13.90 2.01
CA SER A 5 10.46 14.47 2.96
C SER A 5 10.48 13.79 4.33
N TYR A 6 10.00 12.56 4.42
CA TYR A 6 9.88 11.80 5.67
C TYR A 6 10.69 10.53 5.53
N GLU A 7 11.83 10.47 6.22
CA GLU A 7 12.44 9.19 6.57
C GLU A 7 11.40 8.41 7.39
N LEU A 8 10.94 7.26 6.89
CA LEU A 8 9.93 6.43 7.53
C LEU A 8 10.51 5.80 8.81
N GLU A 9 10.56 6.55 9.92
CA GLU A 9 10.90 6.01 11.24
C GLU A 9 9.71 5.28 11.89
N GLU A 10 8.47 5.62 11.49
CA GLU A 10 7.22 5.01 11.98
C GLU A 10 6.21 4.82 10.83
N TYR A 11 5.38 3.77 10.93
CA TYR A 11 4.34 3.48 9.93
C TYR A 11 3.19 4.50 10.02
N ASP A 12 3.07 5.36 8.99
CA ASP A 12 1.94 6.30 8.86
C ASP A 12 0.74 5.64 8.14
N GLU A 13 -0.26 5.26 8.91
CA GLU A 13 -1.52 4.70 8.41
C GLU A 13 -2.24 5.60 7.39
N GLN A 14 -2.24 6.92 7.60
CA GLN A 14 -2.94 7.84 6.72
C GLN A 14 -2.24 7.92 5.37
N LEU A 15 -0.91 7.95 5.35
CA LEU A 15 -0.13 7.93 4.13
C LEU A 15 -0.33 6.62 3.36
N VAL A 16 -0.26 5.48 4.06
CA VAL A 16 -0.41 4.17 3.42
C VAL A 16 -1.79 4.02 2.78
N ARG A 17 -2.86 4.43 3.47
CA ARG A 17 -4.21 4.44 2.90
C ARG A 17 -4.34 5.35 1.67
N ARG A 18 -3.59 6.46 1.61
CA ARG A 18 -3.60 7.36 0.44
C ARG A 18 -2.93 6.74 -0.78
N LEU A 19 -1.94 5.87 -0.57
CA LEU A 19 -1.16 5.23 -1.64
C LEU A 19 -1.85 4.00 -2.24
N ILE A 20 -2.73 3.35 -1.48
CA ILE A 20 -3.53 2.22 -1.94
C ILE A 20 -4.62 2.71 -2.92
N GLU A 21 -4.74 2.04 -4.06
CA GLU A 21 -5.81 2.23 -5.03
C GLU A 21 -6.98 1.28 -4.73
N LYS A 22 -6.68 -0.01 -4.55
CA LYS A 22 -7.69 -1.05 -4.32
C LYS A 22 -7.12 -2.18 -3.47
N VAL A 23 -7.98 -2.79 -2.64
CA VAL A 23 -7.69 -4.07 -1.97
C VAL A 23 -8.73 -5.09 -2.42
N THR A 24 -8.28 -6.24 -2.91
CA THR A 24 -9.13 -7.38 -3.29
C THR A 24 -8.91 -8.52 -2.31
N VAL A 25 -9.98 -9.01 -1.70
CA VAL A 25 -9.94 -10.10 -0.72
C VAL A 25 -10.31 -11.42 -1.41
N PHE A 26 -9.49 -12.44 -1.19
CA PHE A 26 -9.73 -13.82 -1.60
C PHE A 26 -9.71 -14.73 -0.37
N ASP A 27 -10.08 -16.00 -0.55
CA ASP A 27 -10.18 -16.95 0.57
C ASP A 27 -8.87 -17.11 1.35
N ASN A 28 -7.71 -17.12 0.67
CA ASN A 28 -6.40 -17.38 1.28
C ASN A 28 -5.38 -16.25 1.02
N LYS A 29 -5.82 -15.12 0.46
CA LYS A 29 -4.91 -14.00 0.16
C LYS A 29 -5.61 -12.66 0.06
N LEU A 30 -4.82 -11.60 0.17
CA LEU A 30 -5.17 -10.24 -0.20
C LEU A 30 -4.29 -9.79 -1.36
N THR A 31 -4.89 -9.14 -2.35
CA THR A 31 -4.16 -8.42 -3.39
C THR A 31 -4.33 -6.94 -3.15
N VAL A 32 -3.22 -6.24 -2.91
CA VAL A 32 -3.16 -4.78 -2.68
C VAL A 32 -2.57 -4.12 -3.92
N GLU A 33 -3.34 -3.25 -4.56
CA GLU A 33 -2.93 -2.46 -5.71
C GLU A 33 -2.66 -1.03 -5.25
N PHE A 34 -1.46 -0.53 -5.52
CA PHE A 34 -1.04 0.85 -5.23
C PHE A 34 -1.28 1.75 -6.43
N LYS A 35 -1.48 3.06 -6.19
CA LYS A 35 -1.64 4.08 -7.24
C LYS A 35 -0.47 4.19 -8.22
N SER A 36 0.69 3.68 -7.82
CA SER A 36 1.86 3.56 -8.70
C SER A 36 1.73 2.44 -9.74
N GLY A 37 0.70 1.59 -9.64
CA GLY A 37 0.53 0.36 -10.43
C GLY A 37 1.27 -0.85 -9.85
N VAL A 38 1.89 -0.72 -8.67
CA VAL A 38 2.52 -1.84 -7.97
C VAL A 38 1.43 -2.72 -7.36
N GLU A 39 1.53 -4.02 -7.57
CA GLU A 39 0.64 -5.03 -7.00
C GLU A 39 1.40 -5.93 -6.03
N ILE A 40 0.81 -6.17 -4.85
CA ILE A 40 1.38 -7.03 -3.81
C ILE A 40 0.33 -8.06 -3.39
N ASP A 41 0.73 -9.33 -3.38
CA ASP A 41 -0.04 -10.43 -2.82
C ASP A 41 0.43 -10.75 -1.38
N VAL A 42 -0.51 -10.80 -0.45
CA VAL A 42 -0.30 -11.19 0.95
C VAL A 42 -1.09 -12.46 1.22
N LEU A 43 -0.40 -13.53 1.60
CA LEU A 43 -1.04 -14.80 1.98
C LEU A 43 -1.58 -14.71 3.41
N ILE A 44 -2.78 -15.24 3.64
CA ILE A 44 -3.45 -15.31 4.95
C ILE A 44 -3.47 -16.76 5.44
#